data_AF-A0A2A5LW45-F1
#
_entry.id   AF-A0A2A5LW45-F1
#
_cell.length_a   1.000
_cell.length_b   1.000
_cell.length_c   1.000
_cell.angle_alpha   90.00
_cell.angle_beta   90.00
_cell.angle_gamma   90.00
#
_symmetry.space_group_name_H-M   'P 1'
#
loop_
_entity.id
_entity.type
_entity.pdbx_description
1 polymer ?
#
loop_
_entity_poly.entity_id
_entity_poly.type
_entity_poly.pdbx_seq_one_letter_code
_entity_poly.pdbx_strand_id
1 'polypeptide(L)'
;MSIVLDGTVGIQRTYDGSITNVIWFLYGLPVTDSEPRNAVFLSESFGPGSPQMLSFEYDGEEYVVYADWESASERACAAGVRKFYQSYGYALLSGLALTSNMEPGDDPIQWLTPVQYYDDYLTMSKSLASVA
;
A
#
# COMPACT_ATOMS: atom_id res chain seq x y z
N MET A 1 -0.82 4.44 17.27
CA MET A 1 0.30 5.25 16.77
C MET A 1 0.82 4.48 15.58
N SER A 2 1.00 5.11 14.43
CA SER A 2 1.45 4.42 13.22
C SER A 2 2.89 4.79 12.87
N ILE A 3 3.60 3.83 12.28
CA ILE A 3 4.96 3.99 11.76
C ILE A 3 4.84 4.29 10.27
N VAL A 4 5.34 5.45 9.85
CA VAL A 4 5.40 5.81 8.43
C VAL A 4 6.62 5.15 7.80
N LEU A 5 6.40 4.38 6.74
CA LEU A 5 7.45 3.72 5.96
C LEU A 5 7.78 4.51 4.70
N ASP A 6 9.07 4.52 4.38
CA ASP A 6 9.53 4.84 3.04
C ASP A 6 9.32 3.64 2.12
N GLY A 7 9.01 3.93 0.85
CA GLY A 7 8.72 2.88 -0.11
C GLY A 7 8.69 3.37 -1.55
N THR A 8 8.36 2.47 -2.46
CA THR A 8 8.15 2.78 -3.88
C THR A 8 6.99 1.96 -4.40
N VAL A 9 6.16 2.57 -5.25
CA VAL A 9 5.06 1.86 -5.90
C VAL A 9 5.45 1.44 -7.31
N GLY A 10 5.53 0.13 -7.53
CA GLY A 10 5.63 -0.46 -8.86
C GLY A 10 4.25 -0.67 -9.48
N ILE A 11 4.02 -0.15 -10.68
CA ILE A 11 2.77 -0.34 -11.42
C ILE A 11 3.06 -1.13 -12.69
N GLN A 12 2.44 -2.30 -12.81
CA GLN A 12 2.48 -3.11 -14.02
C GLN A 12 1.22 -2.84 -14.84
N ARG A 13 1.40 -2.69 -16.16
CA ARG A 13 0.31 -2.39 -17.09
C ARG A 13 0.32 -3.36 -18.26
N THR A 14 -0.87 -3.67 -18.75
CA THR A 14 -1.07 -4.29 -20.06
C THR A 14 -0.75 -3.30 -21.19
N TYR A 15 -0.69 -3.81 -22.43
CA TYR A 15 -0.42 -3.03 -23.62
C TYR A 15 -1.44 -1.91 -23.86
N ASP A 16 -2.69 -2.09 -23.42
CA ASP A 16 -3.77 -1.10 -23.50
C ASP A 16 -3.71 -0.04 -22.37
N GLY A 17 -2.74 -0.14 -21.45
CA GLY A 17 -2.55 0.80 -20.34
C GLY A 17 -3.32 0.46 -19.07
N SER A 18 -4.10 -0.62 -19.05
CA SER A 18 -4.81 -1.07 -17.83
C SER A 18 -3.82 -1.58 -16.78
N ILE A 19 -4.03 -1.23 -15.50
CA ILE A 19 -3.19 -1.73 -14.41
C ILE A 19 -3.53 -3.19 -14.13
N THR A 20 -2.53 -4.06 -14.19
CA THR A 20 -2.65 -5.49 -13.85
C THR A 20 -2.11 -5.83 -12.48
N ASN A 21 -1.20 -5.02 -11.96
CA ASN A 21 -0.63 -5.22 -10.63
C ASN A 21 -0.12 -3.91 -10.03
N VAL A 22 -0.24 -3.79 -8.71
CA VAL A 22 0.31 -2.71 -7.89
C VAL A 22 1.16 -3.36 -6.80
N ILE A 23 2.45 -3.03 -6.80
CA ILE A 23 3.45 -3.59 -5.89
C ILE A 23 3.96 -2.46 -4.99
N TRP A 24 3.88 -2.64 -3.68
CA TRP A 24 4.45 -1.73 -2.70
C TRP A 24 5.77 -2.29 -2.23
N PHE A 25 6.87 -1.68 -2.69
CA PHE A 25 8.20 -1.98 -2.19
C PHE A 25 8.40 -1.21 -0.88
N LEU A 26 8.63 -1.94 0.21
CA LEU A 26 8.68 -1.40 1.57
C LEU A 26 10.11 -1.49 2.11
N TYR A 27 10.60 -0.38 2.66
CA TYR A 27 11.90 -0.31 3.31
C TYR A 27 11.72 -0.14 4.82
N GLY A 28 12.60 -0.77 5.61
CA GLY A 28 12.59 -0.56 7.06
C GLY A 28 11.68 -1.48 7.87
N LEU A 29 11.10 -2.52 7.25
CA LEU A 29 10.34 -3.52 7.99
C LEU A 29 11.28 -4.37 8.88
N PRO A 30 10.86 -4.69 10.12
CA PRO A 30 11.62 -5.58 10.98
C PRO A 30 11.63 -7.01 10.41
N VAL A 31 12.73 -7.72 10.66
CA VAL A 31 12.91 -9.12 10.30
C VAL A 31 12.10 -9.97 11.28
N THR A 32 10.99 -10.53 10.80
CA THR A 32 10.08 -11.36 11.61
C THR A 32 9.46 -12.44 10.73
N ASP A 33 8.89 -13.48 11.34
CA ASP A 33 8.09 -14.49 10.63
C ASP A 33 6.60 -14.08 10.50
N SER A 34 6.26 -12.85 10.88
CA SER A 34 4.89 -12.33 10.79
C SER A 34 4.50 -12.01 9.34
N GLU A 35 3.19 -11.98 9.07
CA GLU A 35 2.64 -11.55 7.78
C GLU A 35 1.81 -10.26 7.96
N PRO A 36 1.79 -9.36 6.96
CA PRO A 36 0.92 -8.19 6.98
C PRO A 36 -0.56 -8.59 7.03
N ARG A 37 -1.34 -7.88 7.83
CA ARG A 37 -2.79 -8.11 7.98
C ARG A 37 -3.56 -6.81 8.11
N ASN A 38 -4.89 -6.92 8.07
CA ASN A 38 -5.81 -5.78 8.21
C ASN A 38 -5.47 -4.60 7.28
N ALA A 39 -5.04 -4.91 6.05
CA ALA A 39 -4.56 -3.87 5.16
C ALA A 39 -5.72 -3.00 4.66
N VAL A 40 -5.50 -1.69 4.65
CA VAL A 40 -6.46 -0.67 4.23
C VAL A 40 -5.81 0.23 3.20
N PHE A 41 -6.51 0.46 2.09
CA PHE A 41 -6.12 1.44 1.09
C PHE A 41 -7.09 2.62 1.11
N LEU A 42 -6.53 3.83 1.21
CA LEU A 42 -7.26 5.08 1.06
C LEU A 42 -6.87 5.72 -0.28
N SER A 43 -7.87 6.02 -1.11
CA SER A 43 -7.64 6.79 -2.33
C SER A 43 -7.21 8.23 -2.04
N GLU A 44 -7.65 8.78 -0.90
CA GLU A 44 -7.34 10.12 -0.43
C GLU A 44 -7.15 10.07 1.10
N SER A 45 -5.88 10.06 1.55
CA SER A 45 -5.52 9.90 2.97
C SER A 45 -6.13 10.96 3.90
N PHE A 46 -6.08 12.23 3.51
CA PHE A 46 -6.53 13.37 4.32
C PHE A 46 -7.54 14.27 3.61
N GLY A 47 -8.17 13.77 2.54
CA GLY A 47 -9.17 14.47 1.73
C GLY A 47 -8.71 14.80 0.30
N PRO A 48 -9.50 15.59 -0.46
CA PRO A 48 -9.32 15.78 -1.89
C PRO A 48 -7.90 16.21 -2.29
N GLY A 49 -7.26 15.40 -3.15
CA GLY A 49 -5.91 15.65 -3.65
C GLY A 49 -4.78 15.30 -2.70
N SER A 50 -5.06 14.71 -1.54
CA SER A 50 -4.03 14.15 -0.66
C SER A 50 -3.42 12.87 -1.25
N PRO A 51 -2.22 12.47 -0.78
CA PRO A 51 -1.59 11.22 -1.21
C PRO A 51 -2.49 10.01 -1.00
N GLN A 52 -2.32 9.01 -1.86
CA GLN A 52 -2.87 7.68 -1.62
C GLN A 52 -2.11 7.03 -0.47
N MET A 53 -2.78 6.16 0.28
CA MET A 53 -2.20 5.54 1.46
C MET A 53 -2.55 4.07 1.49
N LEU A 54 -1.55 3.24 1.84
CA LEU A 54 -1.77 1.87 2.26
C LEU A 54 -1.31 1.75 3.71
N SER A 55 -2.20 1.28 4.58
CA SER A 55 -1.85 0.87 5.93
C SER A 55 -2.04 -0.62 6.12
N PHE A 56 -1.30 -1.21 7.06
CA PHE A 56 -1.42 -2.61 7.44
C PHE A 56 -0.81 -2.81 8.84
N GLU A 57 -1.26 -3.85 9.54
CA GLU A 57 -0.61 -4.32 10.74
C GLU A 57 0.50 -5.31 10.38
N TYR A 58 1.67 -5.18 11.02
CA TYR A 58 2.78 -6.12 10.91
C TYR A 58 3.51 -6.18 12.25
N ASP A 59 3.75 -7.38 12.76
CA ASP A 59 4.41 -7.62 14.06
C ASP A 59 3.84 -6.80 15.25
N GLY A 60 2.52 -6.60 15.28
CA GLY A 60 1.83 -5.86 16.36
C GLY A 60 1.87 -4.34 16.23
N GLU A 61 2.55 -3.80 15.22
CA GLU A 61 2.58 -2.37 14.91
C GLU A 61 1.75 -2.05 13.66
N GLU A 62 1.22 -0.83 13.59
CA GLU A 62 0.56 -0.30 12.40
C GLU A 62 1.56 0.44 11.53
N TYR A 63 1.70 0.02 10.28
CA TYR A 63 2.55 0.67 9.30
C TYR A 63 1.72 1.37 8.24
N VAL A 64 2.25 2.48 7.74
CA VAL A 64 1.61 3.30 6.72
C VAL A 64 2.62 3.70 5.66
N VAL A 65 2.28 3.55 4.39
CA VAL A 65 3.05 4.04 3.25
C VAL A 65 2.17 4.96 2.40
N TYR A 66 2.76 6.06 1.92
CA TYR A 66 2.08 7.05 1.10
C TYR A 66 2.61 7.01 -0.34
N ALA A 67 1.71 7.24 -1.30
CA ALA A 67 2.04 7.47 -2.70
C ALA A 67 1.48 8.84 -3.10
N ASP A 68 2.38 9.78 -3.32
CA ASP A 68 2.05 11.11 -3.82
C ASP A 68 2.19 11.17 -5.34
N TRP A 69 1.28 11.90 -5.99
CA TRP A 69 1.09 11.93 -7.44
C TRP A 69 1.06 13.37 -7.96
N GLU A 70 1.99 14.21 -7.49
CA GLU A 70 1.98 15.66 -7.69
C GLU A 70 1.92 16.11 -9.17
N SER A 71 2.38 15.30 -10.13
CA SER A 71 2.36 15.66 -11.55
C SER A 71 1.07 15.29 -12.30
N ALA A 72 0.72 16.06 -13.34
CA ALA A 72 -0.47 15.78 -14.16
C ALA A 72 -0.43 14.41 -14.87
N SER A 73 0.76 13.93 -15.23
CA SER A 73 1.01 12.58 -15.75
C SER A 73 0.77 11.48 -14.70
N GLU A 74 0.97 11.79 -13.43
CA GLU A 74 0.81 10.86 -12.30
C GLU A 74 -0.61 10.83 -11.76
N ARG A 75 -1.42 11.88 -11.95
CA ARG A 75 -2.86 11.85 -11.62
C ARG A 75 -3.63 10.73 -12.33
N ALA A 76 -3.24 10.40 -13.57
CA ALA A 76 -3.80 9.25 -14.28
C ALA A 76 -3.39 7.91 -13.62
N CYS A 77 -2.19 7.86 -13.03
CA CYS A 77 -1.73 6.71 -12.24
C CYS A 77 -2.56 6.56 -10.97
N ALA A 78 -2.77 7.65 -10.22
CA ALA A 78 -3.61 7.66 -9.02
C ALA A 78 -5.02 7.11 -9.32
N ALA A 79 -5.65 7.60 -10.40
CA ALA A 79 -6.96 7.13 -10.83
C ALA A 79 -6.97 5.65 -11.26
N GLY A 80 -5.90 5.18 -11.90
CA GLY A 80 -5.73 3.78 -12.24
C GLY A 80 -5.59 2.89 -11.00
N VAL A 81 -4.75 3.28 -10.04
CA VAL A 81 -4.51 2.54 -8.79
C VAL A 81 -5.80 2.46 -7.97
N ARG A 82 -6.58 3.55 -7.91
CA ARG A 82 -7.92 3.56 -7.32
C ARG A 82 -8.82 2.49 -7.93
N LYS A 83 -8.95 2.47 -9.26
CA LYS A 83 -9.78 1.48 -9.98
C LYS A 83 -9.30 0.05 -9.76
N PHE A 84 -7.98 -0.15 -9.69
CA PHE A 84 -7.38 -1.44 -9.40
C PHE A 84 -7.84 -1.97 -8.03
N TYR A 85 -7.69 -1.17 -6.96
CA TYR A 85 -8.09 -1.61 -5.62
C TYR A 85 -9.59 -1.80 -5.45
N GLN A 86 -10.42 -0.99 -6.12
CA GLN A 86 -11.86 -1.19 -6.15
C GLN A 86 -12.28 -2.51 -6.82
N SER A 87 -11.47 -3.01 -7.76
CA SER A 87 -11.80 -4.21 -8.54
C SER A 87 -11.21 -5.49 -7.95
N TYR A 88 -9.94 -5.45 -7.51
CA TYR A 88 -9.20 -6.64 -7.11
C TYR A 88 -9.13 -6.83 -5.60
N GLY A 89 -8.98 -5.76 -4.81
CA GLY A 89 -8.95 -5.86 -3.34
C GLY A 89 -7.74 -6.61 -2.77
N TYR A 90 -6.60 -6.65 -3.46
CA TYR A 90 -5.35 -7.20 -2.94
C TYR A 90 -4.17 -6.26 -3.24
N ALA A 91 -3.18 -6.20 -2.34
CA ALA A 91 -1.89 -5.56 -2.55
C ALA A 91 -0.77 -6.60 -2.52
N LEU A 92 0.19 -6.48 -3.43
CA LEU A 92 1.47 -7.17 -3.31
C LEU A 92 2.42 -6.28 -2.51
N LEU A 93 2.75 -6.71 -1.29
CA LEU A 93 3.74 -6.07 -0.43
C LEU A 93 5.07 -6.77 -0.63
N SER A 94 6.13 -6.02 -0.91
CA SER A 94 7.48 -6.54 -1.16
C SER A 94 8.44 -5.87 -0.19
N GLY A 95 8.78 -6.54 0.89
CA GLY A 95 9.68 -6.04 1.93
C GLY A 95 11.14 -6.39 1.66
N LEU A 96 12.02 -5.40 1.79
CA LEU A 96 13.45 -5.65 1.93
C LEU A 96 13.77 -5.75 3.43
N ALA A 97 14.04 -6.95 3.92
CA ALA A 97 14.38 -7.15 5.32
C ALA A 97 15.75 -6.51 5.60
N LEU A 98 15.82 -5.56 6.54
CA LEU A 98 17.09 -4.97 6.97
C LEU A 98 17.88 -5.99 7.79
N THR A 99 18.57 -6.91 7.12
CA THR A 99 19.65 -7.67 7.74
C THR A 99 20.94 -6.86 7.61
N SER A 100 21.83 -6.94 8.61
CA SER A 100 23.11 -6.22 8.60
C SER A 100 24.06 -6.67 7.48
N ASN A 101 23.72 -7.74 6.77
CA ASN A 101 24.54 -8.40 5.76
C ASN A 101 23.72 -8.67 4.48
N MET A 102 22.99 -7.68 3.94
CA MET A 102 22.33 -7.85 2.64
C MET A 102 23.38 -8.18 1.57
N GLU A 103 23.34 -9.42 1.06
CA GLU A 103 24.21 -9.84 -0.03
C GLU A 103 23.48 -9.67 -1.39
N PRO A 104 24.21 -9.44 -2.49
CA PRO A 104 23.62 -9.46 -3.82
C PRO A 104 22.97 -10.82 -4.10
N GLY A 105 21.64 -10.86 -4.11
CA GLY A 105 20.86 -12.10 -4.32
C GLY A 105 19.86 -12.42 -3.23
N ASP A 106 19.78 -11.63 -2.14
CA ASP A 106 18.69 -11.76 -1.18
C ASP A 106 17.36 -11.41 -1.83
N ASP A 107 16.46 -12.40 -1.92
CA ASP A 107 15.13 -12.22 -2.49
C ASP A 107 14.25 -11.40 -1.53
N PRO A 108 13.51 -10.40 -2.02
CA PRO A 108 12.57 -9.67 -1.18
C PRO A 108 11.46 -10.60 -0.70
N ILE A 109 11.03 -10.42 0.56
CA ILE A 109 9.89 -11.17 1.09
C ILE A 109 8.62 -10.55 0.52
N GLN A 110 7.75 -11.38 -0.06
CA GLN A 110 6.54 -10.93 -0.73
C GLN A 110 5.28 -11.51 -0.09
N TRP A 111 4.30 -10.64 0.12
CA TRP A 111 2.98 -11.01 0.64
C TRP A 111 1.87 -10.48 -0.26
N LEU A 112 0.97 -11.37 -0.68
CA LEU A 112 -0.27 -10.97 -1.32
C LEU A 112 -1.34 -10.79 -0.23
N THR A 113 -1.61 -9.54 0.11
CA THR A 113 -2.45 -9.19 1.28
C THR A 113 -3.82 -8.69 0.81
N PRO A 114 -4.94 -9.22 1.34
CA PRO A 114 -6.26 -8.64 1.11
C PRO A 114 -6.34 -7.20 1.62
N VAL A 115 -6.97 -6.31 0.85
CA VAL A 115 -7.04 -4.87 1.13
C VAL A 115 -8.48 -4.39 1.15
N GLN A 116 -8.85 -3.69 2.22
CA GLN A 116 -10.11 -2.96 2.27
C GLN A 116 -9.94 -1.58 1.63
N TYR A 117 -10.77 -1.29 0.64
CA TYR A 117 -10.77 -0.01 -0.05
C TYR A 117 -11.69 1.00 0.62
N TYR A 118 -11.21 2.23 0.79
CA TYR A 118 -12.04 3.40 1.07
C TYR A 118 -11.63 4.59 0.21
N ASP A 119 -12.60 5.46 -0.09
CA ASP A 119 -12.32 6.70 -0.82
C ASP A 119 -11.46 7.64 0.02
N ASP A 120 -11.79 7.80 1.30
CA ASP A 120 -11.09 8.68 2.23
C ASP A 120 -11.16 8.20 3.69
N TYR A 121 -10.33 8.80 4.55
CA TYR A 121 -10.26 8.48 5.98
C TYR A 121 -11.59 8.68 6.72
N LEU A 122 -12.37 9.71 6.36
CA LEU A 122 -13.66 9.98 7.02
C LEU A 122 -14.66 8.86 6.75
N THR A 123 -14.66 8.34 5.53
CA THR A 123 -15.49 7.22 5.10
C THR A 123 -15.09 5.93 5.79
N MET A 124 -13.78 5.67 5.89
CA MET A 124 -13.24 4.56 6.68
C MET A 124 -13.67 4.65 8.14
N SER A 125 -13.44 5.79 8.79
CA SER A 125 -13.74 6.00 10.21
C SER A 125 -15.23 5.78 10.51
N LYS A 126 -16.13 6.29 9.66
CA LYS A 126 -17.57 6.07 9.78
C LYS A 126 -17.96 4.60 9.62
N SER A 127 -17.35 3.91 8.66
CA SER A 127 -17.59 2.48 8.44
C SER A 127 -17.19 1.66 9.66
N LEU A 128 -15.97 1.87 10.18
CA LEU A 128 -15.48 1.17 11.37
C LEU A 128 -16.31 1.49 12.63
N ALA A 129 -16.73 2.74 12.81
CA ALA A 129 -17.59 3.15 13.92
C ALA A 129 -19.00 2.56 13.85
N SER A 130 -19.49 2.19 12.66
CA SER A 130 -20.80 1.56 12.48
C SER A 130 -20.82 0.05 12.73
N VAL A 131 -19.64 -0.56 12.80
CA VAL A 131 -19.45 -2.01 13.05
C VAL A 131 -19.10 -2.29 14.53
N ALA A 132 -18.77 -1.24 15.30
CA ALA A 132 -18.49 -1.28 16.74
C ALA A 132 -19.78 -1.15 17.58
#